data_AF-A0A7X9AA62-F1
#
_entry.id   AF-A0A7X9AA62-F1
#
_cell.length_a   1.000
_cell.length_b   1.000
_cell.length_c   1.000
_cell.angle_alpha   90.00
_cell.angle_beta   90.00
_cell.angle_gamma   90.00
#
_symmetry.space_group_name_H-M   'P 1'
#
loop_
_entity.id
_entity.type
_entity.pdbx_description
1 polymer ?
#
loop_
_entity_poly.entity_id
_entity_poly.type
_entity_poly.pdbx_seq_one_letter_code
_entity_poly.pdbx_strand_id
1 'polypeptide(L)' 'MSNIDLENMESMDVLLGDSMSADSLKEGRIETGRIAEKNENGILLDIGLKAESFIPKSEFPD' A
#
# COMPACT_ATOMS: atom_id res chain seq x y z
N MET A 1 -17.48 -18.55 -27.89
CA MET A 1 -16.24 -17.75 -27.96
C MET A 1 -16.66 -16.34 -27.57
N SER A 2 -16.12 -15.80 -26.48
CA SER A 2 -16.43 -14.44 -26.03
C SER A 2 -15.84 -13.45 -27.03
N ASN A 3 -16.69 -12.66 -27.68
CA ASN A 3 -16.25 -11.54 -28.50
C ASN A 3 -15.79 -10.45 -27.53
N ILE A 4 -14.51 -10.10 -27.61
CA ILE A 4 -13.95 -9.00 -26.85
C ILE A 4 -14.24 -7.72 -27.64
N ASP A 5 -15.09 -6.85 -27.10
CA ASP A 5 -15.36 -5.52 -27.64
C ASP A 5 -14.12 -4.63 -27.48
N LEU A 6 -13.36 -4.48 -28.56
CA LEU A 6 -12.08 -3.77 -28.58
C LEU A 6 -12.23 -2.24 -28.53
N GLU A 7 -13.44 -1.74 -28.79
CA GLU A 7 -13.74 -0.30 -28.87
C GLU A 7 -13.88 0.38 -27.49
N ASN A 8 -14.06 -0.39 -26.41
CA ASN A 8 -14.24 0.13 -25.05
C ASN A 8 -13.10 -0.26 -24.10
N MET A 9 -11.93 -0.63 -24.62
CA MET A 9 -10.77 -0.88 -23.77
C MET A 9 -10.11 0.43 -23.36
N GLU A 10 -10.07 0.69 -22.05
CA GLU A 10 -9.28 1.78 -21.51
C GLU A 10 -7.79 1.58 -21.82
N SER A 11 -7.11 2.65 -22.22
CA SER A 11 -5.67 2.62 -22.48
C SER A 11 -4.89 2.24 -21.22
N MET A 12 -3.79 1.51 -21.37
CA MET A 12 -2.90 1.10 -20.27
C MET A 12 -2.45 2.31 -19.41
N ASP A 13 -2.24 3.47 -20.05
CA ASP A 13 -1.93 4.74 -19.39
C ASP A 13 -3.02 5.21 -18.40
N VAL A 14 -4.30 5.00 -18.73
CA VAL A 14 -5.43 5.39 -17.88
C VAL A 14 -5.51 4.49 -16.65
N LEU A 15 -5.39 3.18 -16.84
CA LEU A 15 -5.40 2.19 -15.76
C LEU A 15 -4.21 2.36 -14.80
N LEU A 16 -3.02 2.69 -15.34
CA LEU A 16 -1.86 3.00 -14.50
C LEU A 16 -2.06 4.31 -13.73
N GLY A 17 -2.62 5.34 -14.36
CA GLY A 17 -2.84 6.65 -13.75
C GLY A 17 -3.69 6.60 -12.48
N ASP A 18 -4.72 5.75 -12.44
CA ASP A 18 -5.59 5.59 -11.27
C ASP A 18 -4.89 4.82 -10.13
N SER A 19 -4.09 3.81 -10.48
CA SER A 19 -3.33 3.01 -9.50
C SER A 19 -2.12 3.74 -8.90
N MET A 20 -1.61 4.76 -9.57
CA MET A 20 -0.45 5.56 -9.15
C MET A 20 -0.87 6.84 -8.43
N SER A 21 -1.83 6.76 -7.52
CA SER A 21 -2.11 7.81 -6.55
C SER A 21 -0.88 8.01 -5.64
N ALA A 22 0.06 8.83 -6.09
CA ALA A 22 1.28 9.25 -5.39
C ALA A 22 1.00 10.18 -4.18
N ASP A 23 -0.25 10.21 -3.71
CA ASP A 23 -0.77 11.08 -2.64
C ASP A 23 -0.76 10.43 -1.25
N SER A 24 -0.10 9.27 -1.15
CA SER A 24 -0.29 8.34 -0.04
C SER A 24 0.71 8.51 1.11
N LEU A 25 1.70 9.40 0.98
CA LEU A 25 2.63 9.74 2.07
C LEU A 25 2.46 11.22 2.48
N LYS A 26 1.59 11.47 3.47
CA LYS A 26 1.49 12.76 4.17
C LYS A 26 1.93 12.57 5.63
N GLU A 27 2.82 13.44 6.10
CA GLU A 27 3.23 13.48 7.50
C GLU A 27 2.02 13.77 8.40
N GLY A 28 1.92 13.07 9.53
CA GLY A 28 0.82 13.22 10.50
C GLY A 28 -0.48 12.49 10.15
N ARG A 29 -0.49 11.63 9.14
CA ARG A 29 -1.66 10.78 8.79
C ARG A 29 -1.53 9.40 9.45
N ILE A 30 -2.60 8.91 10.07
CA ILE A 30 -2.66 7.54 10.63
C ILE A 30 -3.21 6.62 9.57
N GLU A 31 -2.39 5.67 9.12
CA GLU A 31 -2.77 4.64 8.16
C GLU A 31 -2.92 3.28 8.81
N THR A 32 -3.77 2.44 8.22
CA THR A 32 -3.89 1.04 8.61
C THR A 32 -3.00 0.18 7.72
N GLY A 33 -2.09 -0.58 8.33
CA GLY A 33 -1.21 -1.52 7.63
C GLY A 33 -1.44 -2.96 8.05
N ARG A 34 -0.82 -3.88 7.32
CA ARG A 34 -0.73 -5.29 7.70
C ARG A 34 0.61 -5.56 8.35
N ILE A 35 0.60 -6.39 9.40
CA ILE A 35 1.82 -6.83 10.04
C ILE A 35 2.50 -7.85 9.12
N ALA A 36 3.68 -7.51 8.62
CA ALA A 36 4.51 -8.41 7.83
C ALA A 36 5.26 -9.37 8.76
N GLU A 37 5.89 -8.84 9.83
CA GLU A 37 6.71 -9.63 10.75
C GLU A 37 6.70 -9.06 12.18
N LYS A 38 6.82 -9.93 13.18
CA LYS A 38 6.96 -9.57 14.60
C LYS A 38 8.25 -10.16 15.16
N ASN A 39 9.16 -9.30 15.57
CA ASN A 39 10.44 -9.67 16.16
C ASN A 39 10.58 -9.14 17.59
N GLU A 40 11.61 -9.62 18.30
CA GLU A 40 11.91 -9.14 19.66
C GLU A 40 12.23 -7.64 19.70
N ASN A 41 12.77 -7.10 18.61
CA ASN A 41 13.16 -5.69 18.49
C ASN A 41 11.98 -4.77 18.08
N GLY A 42 10.93 -5.31 17.45
CA GLY A 42 9.85 -4.51 16.90
C GLY A 42 8.99 -5.25 15.88
N ILE A 43 8.06 -4.52 15.26
CA ILE A 43 7.10 -5.01 14.27
C ILE A 43 7.37 -4.32 12.93
N LEU A 44 7.46 -5.10 11.86
CA LEU A 44 7.44 -4.60 10.49
C LEU A 44 5.98 -4.58 10.00
N LEU A 45 5.52 -3.43 9.55
CA LEU A 45 4.21 -3.22 8.95
C LEU A 45 4.36 -2.82 7.49
N ASP A 46 3.56 -3.47 6.65
CA ASP A 46 3.32 -3.07 5.28
C ASP A 46 2.07 -2.19 5.23
N ILE A 47 2.25 -0.93 4.84
CA ILE A 47 1.18 0.08 4.71
C ILE A 47 0.71 0.24 3.26
N GLY A 48 1.06 -0.69 2.36
CA GLY A 48 0.71 -0.61 0.94
C GLY A 48 1.47 0.47 0.16
N LEU A 49 2.54 0.99 0.76
CA LEU A 49 3.47 1.91 0.13
C LEU A 49 4.71 1.16 -0.35
N LYS A 50 5.57 1.86 -1.08
CA LYS A 50 6.85 1.34 -1.55
C LYS A 50 7.89 1.17 -0.43
N ALA A 51 7.52 1.41 0.83
CA ALA A 51 8.37 1.38 2.01
C ALA A 51 7.68 0.65 3.16
N GLU A 52 8.43 -0.20 3.84
CA GLU A 52 8.00 -0.89 5.05
C GLU A 52 8.12 0.05 6.25
N SER A 53 7.16 -0.02 7.16
CA SER A 53 7.17 0.72 8.42
C SER A 53 7.74 -0.16 9.52
N PHE A 54 8.72 0.34 10.26
CA PHE A 54 9.25 -0.36 11.43
C PHE A 54 8.79 0.35 12.70
N ILE A 55 8.09 -0.38 13.57
CA ILE A 55 7.65 0.12 14.88
C ILE A 55 8.42 -0.64 15.96
N PRO A 56 9.26 0.03 16.76
CA PRO A 56 9.99 -0.63 17.84
C PRO A 56 9.03 -1.11 18.92
N LYS A 57 9.40 -2.20 19.61
CA LYS A 57 8.53 -2.81 20.64
C LYS A 57 8.18 -1.84 21.78
N SER A 58 9.05 -0.86 22.04
CA SER A 58 8.83 0.19 23.05
C SER A 58 7.60 1.07 22.79
N GLU A 59 7.13 1.16 21.54
CA GLU A 59 5.93 1.91 21.17
C GLU A 59 4.62 1.13 21.39
N PHE A 60 4.71 -0.13 21.84
CA PHE A 60 3.56 -0.94 22.24
C PHE A 60 3.56 -1.12 23.76
N PRO A 61 3.14 -0.11 24.54
CA PRO A 61 2.82 -0.31 25.94
C PRO A 61 1.61 -1.25 26.04
N ASP A 62 1.69 -2.24 26.94
CA ASP A 62 0.61 -3.20 27.26
C ASP A 62 -0.76 -2.54 27.49
#